data_AF-A0A972Z5F4-F1
#
_entry.id   AF-A0A972Z5F4-F1
#
_cell.length_a   1.000
_cell.length_b   1.000
_cell.length_c   1.000
_cell.angle_alpha   90.00
_cell.angle_beta   90.00
_cell.angle_gamma   90.00
#
_symmetry.space_group_name_H-M   'P 1'
#
loop_
_entity.id
_entity.type
_entity.pdbx_description
1 polymer ?
#
loop_
_entity_poly.entity_id
_entity_poly.type
_entity_poly.pdbx_seq_one_letter_code
_entity_poly.pdbx_strand_id
1 'polypeptide(L)'
;MKEYNLAELEEKDSPALFKIAGEVDLSADETENSSKHNLIFRILEAQAKKNGLLFSEGVLECLDDGFGFLRAPEFSYLPSHDDIYVSPSQIRKFQLRTGDTISGIVRPPKNGEKYFALIKIEAINFVHPDIVLDTRRNVHFDTLTPLYPFEKIKLEDGNKKNLDARVMDLLTPIGKGQRGLIVSPPRAGKTTLLKTIAKSVEKNHEEIYLIVLLVAERPEEVTDFQRSINGEVIASTFDEPPGRNAQVANIVLEKAKRLVELKKDVIILLDSITRLARAHNAIIPPSGKVLSGGIDANALNKPKKFFGSARKVEEGGSLTIVATALVDTGSRMDEVIFEEFKGTGNMEINLDRRLVDKRLFPAIDITRSGTRKEELLIDDKELGRIWILRKVLSALNEVEAMELLLEKISKKKTNSEFLEAMSKG
;
A
#
# COMPACT_ATOMS: atom_id res chain seq x y z
N MET A 1 4.73 33.92 -21.56
CA MET A 1 5.37 32.60 -21.39
C MET A 1 4.46 31.57 -22.04
N LYS A 2 4.97 30.52 -22.68
CA LYS A 2 4.10 29.46 -23.18
C LYS A 2 3.56 28.70 -21.96
N GLU A 3 2.25 28.61 -21.82
CA GLU A 3 1.64 27.76 -20.80
C GLU A 3 1.59 26.33 -21.31
N TYR A 4 2.01 25.40 -20.47
CA TYR A 4 1.92 23.97 -20.75
C TYR A 4 0.75 23.37 -19.96
N ASN A 5 0.08 22.39 -20.58
CA ASN A 5 -0.89 21.53 -19.90
C ASN A 5 -0.26 20.16 -19.60
N LEU A 6 -0.93 19.33 -18.80
CA LEU A 6 -0.41 18.02 -18.39
C LEU A 6 -0.07 17.12 -19.60
N ALA A 7 -0.96 17.04 -20.60
CA ALA A 7 -0.74 16.20 -21.77
C ALA A 7 0.52 16.60 -22.56
N GLU A 8 0.73 17.91 -22.74
CA GLU A 8 1.93 18.45 -23.40
C GLU A 8 3.22 18.16 -22.62
N LEU A 9 3.15 18.09 -21.28
CA LEU A 9 4.30 17.79 -20.43
C LEU A 9 4.59 16.27 -20.40
N GLU A 10 3.56 15.42 -20.44
CA GLU A 10 3.73 13.97 -20.48
C GLU A 10 4.43 13.49 -21.76
N GLU A 11 4.20 14.15 -22.89
CA GLU A 11 4.86 13.84 -24.18
C GLU A 11 6.35 14.20 -24.21
N LYS A 12 6.84 14.99 -23.26
CA LYS A 12 8.23 15.47 -23.24
C LYS A 12 9.18 14.44 -22.61
N ASP A 13 10.41 14.46 -23.08
CA ASP A 13 11.51 13.74 -22.45
C ASP A 13 12.03 14.49 -21.21
N SER A 14 12.76 13.80 -20.35
CA SER A 14 13.29 14.38 -19.11
C SER A 14 14.14 15.65 -19.36
N PRO A 15 15.06 15.69 -20.37
CA PRO A 15 15.81 16.90 -20.68
C PRO A 15 14.94 18.11 -21.03
N ALA A 16 13.88 17.92 -21.82
CA ALA A 16 12.95 19.00 -22.14
C ALA A 16 12.17 19.47 -20.91
N LEU A 17 11.78 18.56 -20.01
CA LEU A 17 11.12 18.92 -18.75
C LEU A 17 12.03 19.73 -17.84
N PHE A 18 13.30 19.36 -17.67
CA PHE A 18 14.26 20.17 -16.89
C PHE A 18 14.46 21.57 -17.49
N LYS A 19 14.46 21.69 -18.82
CA LYS A 19 14.52 22.99 -19.49
C LYS A 19 13.29 23.84 -19.16
N ILE A 20 12.10 23.27 -19.24
CA ILE A 20 10.85 23.96 -18.91
C ILE A 20 10.81 24.34 -17.43
N ALA A 21 11.31 23.47 -16.54
CA ALA A 21 11.43 23.77 -15.12
C ALA A 21 12.25 25.03 -14.87
N GLY A 22 13.36 25.21 -15.60
CA GLY A 22 14.16 26.44 -15.56
C GLY A 22 13.42 27.68 -16.09
N GLU A 23 12.54 27.52 -17.09
CA GLU A 23 11.70 28.63 -17.61
C GLU A 23 10.64 29.10 -16.60
N VAL A 24 10.19 28.21 -15.70
CA VAL A 24 9.25 28.51 -14.61
C VAL A 24 9.92 28.82 -13.27
N ASP A 25 11.22 29.12 -13.27
CA ASP A 25 12.05 29.49 -12.10
C ASP A 25 12.14 28.41 -11.01
N LEU A 26 12.02 27.12 -11.35
CA LEU A 26 12.36 26.03 -10.42
C LEU A 26 13.88 25.88 -10.31
N SER A 27 14.38 25.84 -9.09
CA SER A 27 15.81 25.65 -8.82
C SER A 27 16.28 24.21 -9.11
N ALA A 28 17.59 24.03 -9.27
CA ALA A 28 18.17 22.70 -9.43
C ALA A 28 17.88 21.80 -8.23
N ASP A 29 17.93 22.34 -7.01
CA ASP A 29 17.62 21.64 -5.76
C ASP A 29 16.13 21.22 -5.71
N GLU A 30 15.23 22.02 -6.30
CA GLU A 30 13.80 21.73 -6.45
C GLU A 30 13.48 20.80 -7.62
N THR A 31 14.47 20.29 -8.35
CA THR A 31 14.25 19.34 -9.45
C THR A 31 15.13 18.09 -9.32
N GLU A 32 16.09 18.10 -8.41
CA GLU A 32 17.01 16.99 -8.14
C GLU A 32 16.25 15.74 -7.64
N ASN A 33 16.62 14.57 -8.19
CA ASN A 33 16.02 13.26 -7.88
C ASN A 33 14.49 13.17 -8.05
N SER A 34 13.88 14.11 -8.77
CA SER A 34 12.44 14.09 -9.03
C SER A 34 12.14 13.07 -10.12
N SER A 35 11.19 12.16 -9.85
CA SER A 35 10.62 11.33 -10.91
C SER A 35 10.01 12.23 -11.99
N LYS A 36 9.94 11.75 -13.24
CA LYS A 36 9.32 12.48 -14.36
C LYS A 36 7.95 13.04 -13.94
N HIS A 37 7.19 12.23 -13.21
CA HIS A 37 5.88 12.56 -12.71
C HIS A 37 5.88 13.76 -11.74
N ASN A 38 6.75 13.73 -10.72
CA ASN A 38 6.85 14.81 -9.74
C ASN A 38 7.33 16.12 -10.40
N LEU A 39 8.27 16.02 -11.34
CA LEU A 39 8.78 17.17 -12.09
C LEU A 39 7.67 17.88 -12.89
N ILE A 40 6.78 17.12 -13.54
CA ILE A 40 5.64 17.68 -14.28
C ILE A 40 4.72 18.47 -13.35
N PHE A 41 4.39 17.92 -12.18
CA PHE A 41 3.52 18.62 -11.23
C PHE A 41 4.16 19.86 -10.62
N ARG A 42 5.47 19.82 -10.31
CA ARG A 42 6.22 21.01 -9.89
C ARG A 42 6.18 22.12 -10.95
N ILE A 43 6.30 21.76 -12.24
CA ILE A 43 6.19 22.72 -13.35
C ILE A 43 4.80 23.36 -13.38
N LEU A 44 3.73 22.56 -13.27
CA LEU A 44 2.35 23.07 -13.26
C LEU A 44 2.10 23.99 -12.06
N GLU A 45 2.59 23.63 -10.88
CA GLU A 45 2.51 24.44 -9.67
C GLU A 45 3.25 25.78 -9.83
N ALA A 46 4.49 25.74 -10.32
CA ALA A 46 5.30 26.94 -10.57
C ALA A 46 4.65 27.86 -11.61
N GLN A 47 4.08 27.30 -12.69
CA GLN A 47 3.33 28.04 -13.70
C GLN A 47 2.10 28.72 -13.10
N ALA A 48 1.31 28.01 -12.29
CA ALA A 48 0.15 28.59 -11.60
C ALA A 48 0.57 29.74 -10.67
N LYS A 49 1.65 29.55 -9.89
CA LYS A 49 2.18 30.56 -8.96
C LYS A 49 2.66 31.82 -9.69
N LYS A 50 3.34 31.70 -10.83
CA LYS A 50 3.72 32.84 -11.68
C LYS A 50 2.53 33.65 -12.18
N ASN A 51 1.41 32.98 -12.42
CA ASN A 51 0.14 33.61 -12.82
C ASN A 51 -0.68 34.15 -11.63
N GLY A 52 -0.12 34.11 -10.40
CA GLY A 52 -0.81 34.55 -9.19
C GLY A 52 -1.96 33.61 -8.77
N LEU A 53 -1.98 32.38 -9.28
CA LEU A 53 -2.97 31.36 -8.97
C LEU A 53 -2.40 30.38 -7.95
N LEU A 54 -3.28 29.81 -7.13
CA LEU A 54 -2.93 28.73 -6.22
C LEU A 54 -3.14 27.40 -6.93
N PHE A 55 -2.23 26.46 -6.73
CA PHE A 55 -2.33 25.09 -7.21
C PHE A 55 -2.30 24.16 -6.01
N SER A 56 -3.08 23.08 -6.04
CA SER A 56 -3.07 22.11 -4.96
C SER A 56 -3.49 20.72 -5.46
N GLU A 57 -3.07 19.71 -4.72
CA GLU A 57 -3.40 18.31 -4.91
C GLU A 57 -4.01 17.74 -3.63
N GLY A 58 -5.01 16.87 -3.78
CA GLY A 58 -5.52 16.11 -2.65
C GLY A 58 -6.44 14.98 -3.10
N VAL A 59 -6.80 14.10 -2.18
CA VAL A 59 -7.67 12.97 -2.45
C VAL A 59 -9.11 13.35 -2.13
N LEU A 60 -10.00 13.16 -3.10
CA LEU A 60 -11.41 13.48 -2.96
C LEU A 60 -12.08 12.57 -1.93
N GLU A 61 -12.78 13.19 -0.98
CA GLU A 61 -13.80 12.56 -0.17
C GLU A 61 -15.15 13.19 -0.50
N CYS A 62 -16.04 12.43 -1.15
CA CYS A 62 -17.41 12.85 -1.38
C CYS A 62 -18.24 12.63 -0.10
N LEU A 63 -19.04 13.63 0.26
CA LEU A 63 -20.00 13.57 1.35
C LEU A 63 -21.41 13.25 0.83
N ASP A 64 -22.31 12.86 1.72
CA ASP A 64 -23.67 12.41 1.39
C ASP A 64 -24.50 13.48 0.66
N ASP A 65 -24.22 14.76 0.92
CA ASP A 65 -24.87 15.91 0.27
C ASP A 65 -24.37 16.15 -1.18
N GLY A 66 -23.47 15.31 -1.68
CA GLY A 66 -23.01 15.29 -3.07
C GLY A 66 -21.91 16.30 -3.42
N PHE A 67 -21.45 17.10 -2.47
CA PHE A 67 -20.19 17.85 -2.58
C PHE A 67 -19.05 17.05 -1.95
N GLY A 68 -17.81 17.51 -2.09
CA GLY A 68 -16.66 16.84 -1.49
C GLY A 68 -15.55 17.78 -1.09
N PHE A 69 -14.53 17.21 -0.45
CA PHE A 69 -13.30 17.89 -0.08
C PHE A 69 -12.09 17.13 -0.60
N LEU A 70 -11.09 17.85 -1.09
CA LEU A 70 -9.76 17.29 -1.29
C LEU A 70 -9.05 17.26 0.05
N ARG A 71 -8.75 16.05 0.53
CA ARG A 71 -8.00 15.81 1.76
C ARG A 71 -6.51 15.69 1.44
N ALA A 72 -5.68 16.36 2.22
CA ALA A 72 -4.24 16.38 1.99
C ALA A 72 -3.57 15.09 2.52
N PRO A 73 -2.68 14.42 1.75
CA PRO A 73 -1.88 13.29 2.24
C PRO A 73 -0.99 13.65 3.44
N GLU A 74 -0.46 14.87 3.50
CA GLU A 74 0.42 15.36 4.57
C GLU A 74 -0.26 15.35 5.94
N PHE A 75 -1.58 15.55 5.93
CA PHE A 75 -2.43 15.44 7.10
C PHE A 75 -3.10 14.07 7.20
N SER A 76 -2.58 13.02 6.56
CA SER A 76 -3.15 11.66 6.59
C SER A 76 -4.64 11.61 6.25
N TYR A 77 -5.06 12.44 5.29
CA TYR A 77 -6.45 12.58 4.83
C TYR A 77 -7.45 13.06 5.86
N LEU A 78 -6.97 13.77 6.88
CA LEU A 78 -7.84 14.30 7.92
C LEU A 78 -8.57 15.55 7.47
N PRO A 79 -9.79 15.77 7.97
CA PRO A 79 -10.46 17.04 7.81
C PRO A 79 -9.60 18.18 8.36
N SER A 80 -9.29 19.13 7.49
CA SER A 80 -8.54 20.34 7.81
C SER A 80 -9.30 21.58 7.37
N HIS A 81 -8.95 22.73 7.95
CA HIS A 81 -9.43 24.03 7.46
C HIS A 81 -8.87 24.38 6.08
N ASP A 82 -7.74 23.78 5.72
CA ASP A 82 -7.07 23.96 4.43
C ASP A 82 -7.62 23.05 3.33
N ASP A 83 -8.64 22.23 3.64
CA ASP A 83 -9.26 21.36 2.66
C ASP A 83 -9.95 22.14 1.55
N ILE A 84 -9.90 21.58 0.34
CA ILE A 84 -10.41 22.24 -0.86
C ILE A 84 -11.79 21.71 -1.18
N TYR A 85 -12.76 22.61 -1.15
CA TYR A 85 -14.12 22.34 -1.56
C TYR A 85 -14.20 21.98 -3.06
N VAL A 86 -14.88 20.88 -3.34
CA VAL A 86 -15.22 20.41 -4.69
C VAL A 86 -16.73 20.42 -4.85
N SER A 87 -17.20 21.16 -5.85
CA SER A 87 -18.62 21.34 -6.08
C SER A 87 -19.30 20.08 -6.66
N PRO A 88 -20.59 19.86 -6.39
CA PRO A 88 -21.35 18.75 -7.00
C PRO A 88 -21.34 18.78 -8.53
N SER A 89 -21.25 19.96 -9.14
CA SER A 89 -21.17 20.10 -10.61
C SER A 89 -19.86 19.59 -11.16
N GLN A 90 -18.72 19.85 -10.49
CA GLN A 90 -17.42 19.30 -10.86
C GLN A 90 -17.40 17.77 -10.69
N ILE A 91 -17.92 17.27 -9.56
CA ILE A 91 -18.03 15.83 -9.30
C ILE A 91 -18.83 15.13 -10.40
N ARG A 92 -20.00 15.66 -10.77
CA ARG A 92 -20.81 15.10 -11.86
C ARG A 92 -20.14 15.21 -13.22
N LYS A 93 -19.56 16.38 -13.55
CA LYS A 93 -18.95 16.64 -14.86
C LYS A 93 -17.80 15.67 -15.15
N PHE A 94 -16.95 15.42 -14.16
CA PHE A 94 -15.77 14.56 -14.31
C PHE A 94 -15.99 13.14 -13.76
N GLN A 95 -17.24 12.79 -13.41
CA GLN A 95 -17.62 11.49 -12.82
C GLN A 95 -16.71 11.08 -11.64
N LEU A 96 -16.36 12.05 -10.79
CA LEU A 96 -15.41 11.86 -9.69
C LEU A 96 -16.02 10.99 -8.59
N ARG A 97 -15.16 10.23 -7.91
CA ARG A 97 -15.54 9.35 -6.79
C ARG A 97 -14.57 9.54 -5.64
N THR A 98 -15.01 9.22 -4.43
CA THR A 98 -14.10 9.14 -3.27
C THR A 98 -12.87 8.30 -3.62
N GLY A 99 -11.69 8.79 -3.23
CA GLY A 99 -10.40 8.20 -3.57
C GLY A 99 -9.72 8.80 -4.79
N ASP A 100 -10.41 9.60 -5.63
CA ASP A 100 -9.76 10.24 -6.77
C ASP A 100 -8.75 11.29 -6.29
N THR A 101 -7.48 11.13 -6.62
CA THR A 101 -6.48 12.20 -6.45
C THR A 101 -6.74 13.28 -7.50
N ILE A 102 -6.93 14.51 -7.07
CA ILE A 102 -7.24 15.63 -7.96
C ILE A 102 -6.17 16.70 -7.76
N SER A 103 -5.60 17.14 -8.87
CA SER A 103 -4.61 18.21 -8.89
C SER A 103 -5.15 19.34 -9.78
N GLY A 104 -5.10 20.57 -9.29
CA GLY A 104 -5.71 21.68 -10.02
C GLY A 104 -5.57 23.04 -9.37
N ILE A 105 -6.15 24.03 -10.05
CA ILE A 105 -6.11 25.43 -9.65
C ILE A 105 -7.18 25.68 -8.59
N VAL A 106 -6.79 26.28 -7.48
CA VAL A 106 -7.66 26.62 -6.35
C VAL A 106 -7.70 28.13 -6.11
N ARG A 107 -8.74 28.58 -5.40
CA ARG A 107 -8.85 29.97 -4.93
C ARG A 107 -9.14 30.03 -3.44
N PRO A 108 -8.74 31.12 -2.76
CA PRO A 108 -9.15 31.38 -1.40
C PRO A 108 -10.68 31.53 -1.28
N PRO A 109 -11.23 31.31 -0.06
CA PRO A 109 -12.63 31.58 0.22
C PRO A 109 -12.98 33.05 -0.04
N LYS A 110 -14.14 33.29 -0.65
CA LYS A 110 -14.75 34.63 -0.76
C LYS A 110 -15.55 34.96 0.50
N ASN A 111 -16.03 36.20 0.62
CA ASN A 111 -16.87 36.64 1.74
C ASN A 111 -18.05 35.66 1.96
N GLY A 112 -18.07 35.02 3.13
CA GLY A 112 -19.10 34.04 3.52
C GLY A 112 -18.75 32.57 3.25
N GLU A 113 -17.67 32.30 2.51
CA GLU A 113 -17.13 30.95 2.32
C GLU A 113 -16.10 30.61 3.41
N LYS A 114 -16.03 29.34 3.82
CA LYS A 114 -15.09 28.88 4.87
C LYS A 114 -13.84 28.17 4.33
N TYR A 115 -13.89 27.66 3.11
CA TYR A 115 -12.87 26.75 2.55
C TYR A 115 -12.32 27.29 1.24
N PHE A 116 -11.12 26.84 0.87
CA PHE A 116 -10.62 26.98 -0.48
C PHE A 116 -11.55 26.28 -1.46
N ALA A 117 -11.63 26.75 -2.71
CA ALA A 117 -12.48 26.14 -3.72
C ALA A 117 -11.69 25.79 -4.98
N LEU A 118 -11.93 24.60 -5.50
CA LEU A 118 -11.36 24.14 -6.76
C LEU A 118 -11.98 24.92 -7.93
N ILE A 119 -11.15 25.57 -8.75
CA ILE A 119 -11.60 26.28 -9.95
C ILE A 119 -11.53 25.35 -11.16
N LYS A 120 -10.37 24.74 -11.39
CA LYS A 120 -10.07 23.96 -12.59
C LYS A 120 -9.30 22.70 -12.19
N ILE A 121 -9.71 21.57 -12.75
CA ILE A 121 -9.00 20.30 -12.63
C ILE A 121 -7.99 20.21 -13.76
N GLU A 122 -6.72 20.00 -13.43
CA GLU A 122 -5.64 19.76 -14.40
C GLU A 122 -5.33 18.27 -14.52
N ALA A 123 -5.52 17.49 -13.44
CA ALA A 123 -5.25 16.06 -13.41
C ALA A 123 -6.25 15.32 -12.49
N ILE A 124 -6.54 14.07 -12.85
CA ILE A 124 -7.24 13.11 -12.01
C ILE A 124 -6.40 11.83 -11.95
N ASN A 125 -6.06 11.37 -10.76
CA ASN A 125 -5.19 10.22 -10.52
C ASN A 125 -3.94 10.27 -11.40
N PHE A 126 -3.28 11.43 -11.41
CA PHE A 126 -2.00 11.64 -12.10
C PHE A 126 -2.09 11.67 -13.63
N VAL A 127 -3.30 11.67 -14.20
CA VAL A 127 -3.56 11.60 -15.64
C VAL A 127 -4.48 12.74 -16.08
N HIS A 128 -4.38 13.17 -17.34
CA HIS A 128 -5.25 14.19 -17.89
C HIS A 128 -6.75 13.79 -17.77
N PRO A 129 -7.66 14.69 -17.36
CA PRO A 129 -9.07 14.36 -17.07
C PRO A 129 -9.81 13.69 -18.24
N ASP A 130 -9.53 14.09 -19.47
CA ASP A 130 -10.17 13.52 -20.66
C ASP A 130 -9.82 12.04 -20.86
N ILE A 131 -8.58 11.65 -20.57
CA ILE A 131 -8.13 10.25 -20.66
C ILE A 131 -8.80 9.43 -19.56
N VAL A 132 -8.92 9.97 -18.34
CA VAL A 132 -9.62 9.30 -17.23
C VAL A 132 -11.09 9.08 -17.57
N LEU A 133 -11.73 10.08 -18.16
CA LEU A 133 -13.13 9.98 -18.59
C LEU A 133 -13.35 8.92 -19.66
N ASP A 134 -12.39 8.70 -20.56
CA ASP A 134 -12.45 7.66 -21.60
C ASP A 134 -12.15 6.27 -21.03
N THR A 135 -11.01 6.13 -20.34
CA THR A 135 -10.51 4.86 -19.80
C THR A 135 -11.36 4.30 -18.67
N ARG A 136 -11.95 5.16 -17.83
CA ARG A 136 -12.76 4.76 -16.67
C ARG A 136 -14.25 4.76 -16.97
N ARG A 137 -14.67 5.11 -18.19
CA ARG A 137 -16.10 5.17 -18.52
C ARG A 137 -16.75 3.80 -18.25
N ASN A 138 -17.63 3.74 -17.26
CA ASN A 138 -18.28 2.51 -16.78
C ASN A 138 -17.35 1.44 -16.17
N VAL A 139 -16.09 1.77 -15.87
CA VAL A 139 -15.19 0.85 -15.16
C VAL A 139 -15.32 1.07 -13.66
N HIS A 140 -15.69 0.01 -12.96
CA HIS A 140 -15.78 -0.02 -11.50
C HIS A 140 -14.90 -1.15 -10.98
N PHE A 141 -14.09 -0.87 -9.95
CA PHE A 141 -13.23 -1.88 -9.35
C PHE A 141 -13.97 -3.19 -8.99
N ASP A 142 -15.19 -3.07 -8.46
CA ASP A 142 -16.00 -4.23 -8.05
C ASP A 142 -16.47 -5.10 -9.24
N THR A 143 -16.42 -4.58 -10.47
CA THR A 143 -16.79 -5.29 -11.71
C THR A 143 -15.61 -5.93 -12.43
N LEU A 144 -14.37 -5.61 -12.02
CA LEU A 144 -13.15 -6.13 -12.63
C LEU A 144 -12.96 -7.62 -12.32
N THR A 145 -12.43 -8.37 -13.29
CA THR A 145 -12.31 -9.83 -13.20
C THR A 145 -11.13 -10.23 -12.29
N PRO A 146 -11.38 -10.85 -11.12
CA PRO A 146 -10.32 -11.20 -10.18
C PRO A 146 -9.56 -12.46 -10.63
N LEU A 147 -8.23 -12.40 -10.64
CA LEU A 147 -7.33 -13.52 -10.92
C LEU A 147 -6.44 -13.84 -9.71
N TYR A 148 -5.85 -15.05 -9.74
CA TYR A 148 -4.69 -15.33 -8.89
C TYR A 148 -3.49 -14.50 -9.35
N PRO A 149 -2.62 -14.05 -8.44
CA PRO A 149 -1.36 -13.42 -8.81
C PRO A 149 -0.48 -14.36 -9.65
N PHE A 150 0.06 -13.85 -10.76
CA PHE A 150 0.98 -14.56 -11.66
C PHE A 150 2.23 -13.74 -12.00
N GLU A 151 2.34 -12.52 -11.47
CA GLU A 151 3.53 -11.67 -11.57
C GLU A 151 4.14 -11.52 -10.17
N LYS A 152 5.35 -12.06 -9.98
CA LYS A 152 6.05 -12.01 -8.69
C LYS A 152 6.57 -10.60 -8.41
N ILE A 153 6.34 -10.11 -7.19
CA ILE A 153 7.04 -8.96 -6.60
C ILE A 153 8.33 -9.51 -6.01
N LYS A 154 9.45 -9.23 -6.66
CA LYS A 154 10.77 -9.72 -6.23
C LYS A 154 11.24 -8.91 -5.04
N LEU A 155 11.45 -9.58 -3.90
CA LEU A 155 11.92 -8.91 -2.69
C LEU A 155 13.45 -8.84 -2.61
N GLU A 156 14.15 -9.85 -3.11
CA GLU A 156 15.62 -9.85 -3.16
C GLU A 156 16.12 -8.63 -3.95
N ASP A 157 16.90 -7.78 -3.29
CA ASP A 157 17.37 -6.47 -3.80
C ASP A 157 18.86 -6.51 -4.23
N GLY A 158 19.45 -7.70 -4.35
CA GLY A 158 20.87 -7.90 -4.65
C GLY A 158 21.82 -7.63 -3.47
N ASN A 159 21.33 -7.14 -2.32
CA ASN A 159 22.13 -7.08 -1.11
C ASN A 159 22.11 -8.45 -0.42
N LYS A 160 23.24 -9.17 -0.49
CA LYS A 160 23.37 -10.50 0.14
C LYS A 160 23.05 -10.53 1.64
N LYS A 161 23.14 -9.39 2.33
CA LYS A 161 22.85 -9.24 3.76
C LYS A 161 21.35 -9.08 4.06
N ASN A 162 20.52 -8.80 3.06
CA ASN A 162 19.07 -8.70 3.21
C ASN A 162 18.45 -10.10 3.28
N LEU A 163 18.70 -10.79 4.40
CA LEU A 163 18.24 -12.16 4.62
C LEU A 163 16.71 -12.23 4.77
N ASP A 164 16.08 -11.18 5.31
CA ASP A 164 14.62 -11.08 5.41
C ASP A 164 13.96 -11.23 4.03
N ALA A 165 14.35 -10.39 3.07
CA ALA A 165 13.81 -10.43 1.72
C ALA A 165 14.08 -11.77 1.02
N ARG A 166 15.30 -12.30 1.18
CA ARG A 166 15.71 -13.56 0.55
C ARG A 166 14.97 -14.76 1.10
N VAL A 167 14.76 -14.84 2.40
CA VAL A 167 13.98 -15.91 3.04
C VAL A 167 12.50 -15.79 2.62
N MET A 168 11.94 -14.59 2.61
CA MET A 168 10.56 -14.37 2.15
C MET A 168 10.36 -14.79 0.69
N ASP A 169 11.29 -14.45 -0.21
CA ASP A 169 11.20 -14.83 -1.63
C ASP A 169 11.22 -16.35 -1.88
N LEU A 170 11.82 -17.12 -0.96
CA LEU A 170 11.90 -18.59 -1.02
C LEU A 170 10.71 -19.27 -0.36
N LEU A 171 10.22 -18.75 0.76
CA LEU A 171 9.19 -19.42 1.57
C LEU A 171 7.79 -18.90 1.27
N THR A 172 7.65 -17.60 1.03
CA THR A 172 6.36 -16.90 0.91
C THR A 172 6.42 -15.90 -0.23
N PRO A 173 6.51 -16.37 -1.50
CA PRO A 173 6.53 -15.48 -2.65
C PRO A 173 5.30 -14.56 -2.64
N ILE A 174 5.51 -13.28 -2.95
CA ILE A 174 4.45 -12.28 -3.03
C ILE A 174 4.19 -11.98 -4.50
N GLY A 175 2.95 -12.06 -4.95
CA GLY A 175 2.55 -11.64 -6.29
C GLY A 175 1.82 -10.28 -6.31
N LYS A 176 1.79 -9.65 -7.48
CA LYS A 176 0.91 -8.51 -7.76
C LYS A 176 -0.55 -8.94 -7.62
N GLY A 177 -1.25 -8.41 -6.62
CA GLY A 177 -2.60 -8.82 -6.24
C GLY A 177 -2.68 -9.74 -5.02
N GLN A 178 -1.58 -9.98 -4.30
CA GLN A 178 -1.55 -10.86 -3.14
C GLN A 178 -2.40 -10.31 -1.97
N ARG A 179 -3.06 -11.22 -1.25
CA ARG A 179 -3.69 -10.99 0.06
C ARG A 179 -2.84 -11.67 1.14
N GLY A 180 -1.84 -10.96 1.63
CA GLY A 180 -0.86 -11.48 2.59
C GLY A 180 -1.17 -11.12 4.03
N LEU A 181 -0.99 -12.06 4.95
CA LEU A 181 -1.04 -11.84 6.39
C LEU A 181 0.33 -12.14 7.03
N ILE A 182 0.89 -11.15 7.72
CA ILE A 182 2.03 -11.34 8.62
C ILE A 182 1.48 -11.56 10.02
N VAL A 183 1.38 -12.82 10.42
CA VAL A 183 0.87 -13.27 11.70
C VAL A 183 2.00 -13.18 12.72
N SER A 184 1.90 -12.21 13.63
CA SER A 184 3.00 -11.87 14.52
C SER A 184 2.53 -11.76 15.97
N PRO A 185 3.19 -12.45 16.91
CA PRO A 185 3.11 -12.04 18.30
C PRO A 185 3.77 -10.65 18.50
N PRO A 186 3.45 -9.94 19.58
CA PRO A 186 4.13 -8.69 19.92
C PRO A 186 5.65 -8.90 20.00
N ARG A 187 6.41 -7.93 19.47
CA ARG A 187 7.89 -7.90 19.46
C ARG A 187 8.58 -8.99 18.62
N ALA A 188 7.89 -9.59 17.64
CA ALA A 188 8.47 -10.64 16.80
C ALA A 188 9.11 -10.18 15.47
N GLY A 189 9.18 -8.86 15.23
CA GLY A 189 9.83 -8.31 14.03
C GLY A 189 8.89 -7.99 12.86
N LYS A 190 7.57 -7.89 13.07
CA LYS A 190 6.59 -7.49 12.04
C LYS A 190 6.99 -6.22 11.28
N THR A 191 7.46 -5.21 12.01
CA THR A 191 7.83 -3.90 11.46
C THR A 191 9.03 -4.02 10.53
N THR A 192 10.03 -4.83 10.90
CA THR A 192 11.20 -5.10 10.06
C THR A 192 10.78 -5.75 8.75
N LEU A 193 9.92 -6.78 8.79
CA LEU A 193 9.45 -7.43 7.57
C LEU A 193 8.63 -6.49 6.67
N LEU A 194 7.72 -5.70 7.23
CA LEU A 194 6.97 -4.70 6.46
C LEU A 194 7.91 -3.68 5.78
N LYS A 195 8.91 -3.18 6.51
CA LYS A 195 9.92 -2.25 5.94
C LYS A 195 10.77 -2.92 4.87
N THR A 196 11.12 -4.19 5.04
CA THR A 196 11.83 -4.97 4.03
C THR A 196 11.00 -5.06 2.76
N ILE A 197 9.70 -5.39 2.84
CA ILE A 197 8.82 -5.39 1.66
C ILE A 197 8.80 -4.02 1.00
N ALA A 198 8.57 -2.95 1.78
CA ALA A 198 8.48 -1.58 1.28
C ALA A 198 9.74 -1.17 0.48
N LYS A 199 10.93 -1.33 1.09
CA LYS A 199 12.21 -0.98 0.47
C LYS A 199 12.52 -1.83 -0.77
N SER A 200 12.16 -3.11 -0.72
CA SER A 200 12.33 -3.98 -1.87
C SER A 200 11.41 -3.58 -3.03
N VAL A 201 10.17 -3.18 -2.76
CA VAL A 201 9.26 -2.64 -3.78
C VAL A 201 9.80 -1.34 -4.37
N GLU A 202 10.23 -0.39 -3.54
CA GLU A 202 10.81 0.88 -4.01
C GLU A 202 11.99 0.69 -4.96
N LYS A 203 12.82 -0.32 -4.68
CA LYS A 203 14.04 -0.56 -5.44
C LYS A 203 13.84 -1.43 -6.68
N ASN A 204 13.01 -2.46 -6.58
CA ASN A 204 12.84 -3.45 -7.65
C ASN A 204 11.62 -3.18 -8.53
N HIS A 205 10.67 -2.38 -8.04
CA HIS A 205 9.34 -2.19 -8.62
C HIS A 205 8.86 -0.73 -8.53
N GLU A 206 9.61 0.19 -9.14
CA GLU A 206 9.25 1.62 -9.20
C GLU A 206 7.87 1.87 -9.84
N GLU A 207 7.33 0.92 -10.61
CA GLU A 207 6.01 1.00 -11.22
C GLU A 207 4.85 0.80 -10.23
N ILE A 208 5.12 0.19 -9.07
CA ILE A 208 4.09 -0.10 -8.06
C ILE A 208 3.88 1.11 -7.16
N TYR A 209 2.62 1.55 -7.04
CA TYR A 209 2.26 2.61 -6.10
C TYR A 209 2.23 2.06 -4.66
N LEU A 210 3.21 2.44 -3.86
CA LEU A 210 3.40 1.99 -2.47
C LEU A 210 2.68 2.91 -1.47
N ILE A 211 1.74 2.34 -0.72
CA ILE A 211 1.06 2.98 0.41
C ILE A 211 1.36 2.19 1.69
N VAL A 212 1.86 2.87 2.71
CA VAL A 212 1.97 2.33 4.08
C VAL A 212 0.84 2.92 4.90
N LEU A 213 -0.06 2.07 5.41
CA LEU A 213 -1.19 2.47 6.24
C LEU A 213 -0.97 1.99 7.67
N LEU A 214 -0.76 2.94 8.59
CA LEU A 214 -0.54 2.69 10.01
C LEU A 214 -1.79 3.05 10.81
N VAL A 215 -2.40 2.07 11.49
CA VAL A 215 -3.68 2.21 12.19
C VAL A 215 -3.50 1.92 13.67
N ALA A 216 -3.81 2.91 14.50
CA ALA A 216 -3.66 2.89 15.95
C ALA A 216 -2.26 2.43 16.41
N GLU A 217 -1.21 2.85 15.69
CA GLU A 217 0.19 2.62 16.02
C GLU A 217 0.83 3.82 16.73
N ARG A 218 2.03 3.62 17.26
CA ARG A 218 2.72 4.64 18.06
C ARG A 218 3.34 5.75 17.19
N PRO A 219 3.31 7.03 17.64
CA PRO A 219 3.89 8.15 16.88
C PRO A 219 5.36 7.96 16.47
N GLU A 220 6.18 7.36 17.34
CA GLU A 220 7.59 7.06 17.04
C GLU A 220 7.75 6.00 15.95
N GLU A 221 6.85 5.01 15.90
CA GLU A 221 6.82 3.99 14.84
C GLU A 221 6.37 4.63 13.51
N VAL A 222 5.40 5.55 13.55
CA VAL A 222 4.97 6.33 12.37
C VAL A 222 6.12 7.16 11.81
N THR A 223 6.83 7.90 12.66
CA THR A 223 7.98 8.72 12.27
C THR A 223 9.09 7.86 11.65
N ASP A 224 9.33 6.68 12.24
CA ASP A 224 10.32 5.73 11.75
C ASP A 224 9.97 5.16 10.36
N PHE A 225 8.68 4.97 10.03
CA PHE A 225 8.25 4.64 8.68
C PHE A 225 8.45 5.81 7.70
N GLN A 226 7.98 7.01 8.07
CA GLN A 226 8.08 8.22 7.24
C GLN A 226 9.53 8.56 6.85
N ARG A 227 10.50 8.28 7.73
CA ARG A 227 11.92 8.51 7.45
C ARG A 227 12.60 7.37 6.70
N SER A 228 12.00 6.18 6.67
CA SER A 228 12.62 4.98 6.12
C SER A 228 12.17 4.64 4.70
N ILE A 229 10.99 5.10 4.31
CA ILE A 229 10.26 4.70 3.10
C ILE A 229 9.99 5.95 2.27
N ASN A 230 10.41 5.93 1.01
CA ASN A 230 10.15 6.93 -0.03
C ASN A 230 8.80 6.65 -0.73
N GLY A 231 7.75 6.44 0.05
CA GLY A 231 6.41 6.11 -0.41
C GLY A 231 5.37 6.88 0.40
N GLU A 232 4.09 6.67 0.09
CA GLU A 232 3.03 7.36 0.79
C GLU A 232 2.76 6.69 2.15
N VAL A 233 3.11 7.38 3.24
CA VAL A 233 2.90 6.89 4.62
C VAL A 233 1.73 7.63 5.26
N ILE A 234 0.59 6.94 5.36
CA ILE A 234 -0.65 7.44 5.95
C ILE A 234 -0.84 6.82 7.33
N ALA A 235 -1.08 7.64 8.34
CA ALA A 235 -1.18 7.17 9.71
C ALA A 235 -2.36 7.78 10.47
N SER A 236 -2.97 6.94 11.31
CA SER A 236 -3.86 7.38 12.39
C SER A 236 -3.34 6.74 13.67
N THR A 237 -2.75 7.54 14.57
CA THR A 237 -2.08 7.06 15.78
C THR A 237 -3.09 6.51 16.80
N PHE A 238 -2.61 5.86 17.86
CA PHE A 238 -3.50 5.32 18.90
C PHE A 238 -4.26 6.39 19.69
N ASP A 239 -3.83 7.66 19.64
CA ASP A 239 -4.51 8.79 20.29
C ASP A 239 -5.83 9.16 19.59
N GLU A 240 -6.02 8.66 18.37
CA GLU A 240 -7.14 9.03 17.50
C GLU A 240 -8.36 8.13 17.72
N PRO A 241 -9.59 8.68 17.60
CA PRO A 241 -10.80 7.93 17.83
C PRO A 241 -10.98 6.78 16.81
N PRO A 242 -11.62 5.66 17.19
CA PRO A 242 -11.87 4.54 16.28
C PRO A 242 -12.55 4.91 14.95
N GLY A 243 -13.45 5.89 14.95
CA GLY A 243 -14.10 6.37 13.72
C GLY A 243 -13.12 6.93 12.70
N ARG A 244 -12.08 7.61 13.17
CA ARG A 244 -11.01 8.13 12.32
C ARG A 244 -10.14 7.04 11.73
N ASN A 245 -9.77 6.04 12.54
CA ASN A 245 -9.05 4.86 12.06
C ASN A 245 -9.79 4.18 10.89
N ALA A 246 -11.12 4.06 11.00
CA ALA A 246 -11.96 3.49 9.94
C ALA A 246 -12.07 4.41 8.71
N GLN A 247 -12.19 5.73 8.90
CA GLN A 247 -12.30 6.71 7.82
C GLN A 247 -11.03 6.77 6.97
N VAL A 248 -9.86 6.90 7.60
CA VAL A 248 -8.57 6.96 6.92
C VAL A 248 -8.33 5.69 6.11
N ALA A 249 -8.60 4.51 6.69
CA ALA A 249 -8.50 3.25 5.97
C ALA A 249 -9.46 3.18 4.77
N ASN A 250 -10.68 3.73 4.88
CA ASN A 250 -11.61 3.77 3.77
C ASN A 250 -11.13 4.67 2.63
N ILE A 251 -10.60 5.86 2.92
CA ILE A 251 -10.04 6.76 1.90
C ILE A 251 -8.87 6.10 1.18
N VAL A 252 -7.94 5.49 1.93
CA VAL A 252 -6.79 4.77 1.36
C VAL A 252 -7.23 3.62 0.45
N LEU A 253 -8.22 2.83 0.88
CA LEU A 253 -8.75 1.74 0.07
C LEU A 253 -9.38 2.26 -1.22
N GLU A 254 -10.22 3.29 -1.12
CA GLU A 254 -10.88 3.85 -2.30
C GLU A 254 -9.87 4.47 -3.26
N LYS A 255 -8.84 5.18 -2.77
CA LYS A 255 -7.71 5.67 -3.59
C LYS A 255 -7.04 4.54 -4.34
N ALA A 256 -6.67 3.47 -3.65
CA ALA A 256 -6.03 2.31 -4.27
C ALA A 256 -6.92 1.70 -5.37
N LYS A 257 -8.23 1.60 -5.15
CA LYS A 257 -9.17 1.13 -6.18
C LYS A 257 -9.23 2.05 -7.39
N ARG A 258 -9.24 3.39 -7.20
CA ARG A 258 -9.22 4.35 -8.31
C ARG A 258 -7.97 4.21 -9.17
N LEU A 259 -6.82 3.96 -8.55
CA LEU A 259 -5.56 3.70 -9.25
C LEU A 259 -5.60 2.37 -10.03
N VAL A 260 -6.15 1.30 -9.44
CA VAL A 260 -6.30 0.00 -10.13
C VAL A 260 -7.26 0.10 -11.32
N GLU A 261 -8.33 0.89 -11.22
CA GLU A 261 -9.24 1.17 -12.35
C GLU A 261 -8.51 1.83 -13.55
N LEU A 262 -7.37 2.49 -13.29
CA LEU A 262 -6.45 3.03 -14.29
C LEU A 262 -5.28 2.09 -14.61
N LYS A 263 -5.45 0.79 -14.33
CA LYS A 263 -4.50 -0.28 -14.60
C LYS A 263 -3.16 -0.14 -13.89
N LYS A 264 -3.11 0.58 -12.77
CA LYS A 264 -1.91 0.67 -11.92
C LYS A 264 -1.82 -0.53 -10.99
N ASP A 265 -0.60 -0.95 -10.71
CA ASP A 265 -0.31 -1.88 -9.62
C ASP A 265 -0.13 -1.07 -8.33
N VAL A 266 -0.87 -1.43 -7.29
CA VAL A 266 -0.86 -0.76 -5.98
C VAL A 266 -0.56 -1.78 -4.90
N ILE A 267 0.28 -1.41 -3.93
CA ILE A 267 0.50 -2.20 -2.71
C ILE A 267 0.17 -1.37 -1.48
N ILE A 268 -0.66 -1.94 -0.60
CA ILE A 268 -0.94 -1.40 0.73
C ILE A 268 -0.26 -2.29 1.77
N LEU A 269 0.64 -1.70 2.53
CA LEU A 269 1.25 -2.31 3.71
C LEU A 269 0.51 -1.82 4.95
N LEU A 270 -0.32 -2.68 5.53
CA LEU A 270 -1.22 -2.32 6.65
C LEU A 270 -0.67 -2.81 7.98
N ASP A 271 -0.45 -1.90 8.93
CA ASP A 271 -0.11 -2.21 10.31
C ASP A 271 -1.14 -1.57 11.27
N SER A 272 -2.20 -2.26 11.71
CA SER A 272 -2.51 -3.69 11.52
C SER A 272 -3.99 -3.94 11.21
N ILE A 273 -4.29 -5.08 10.57
CA ILE A 273 -5.68 -5.48 10.31
C ILE A 273 -6.44 -5.76 11.62
N THR A 274 -5.75 -6.25 12.65
CA THR A 274 -6.33 -6.48 13.98
C THR A 274 -6.82 -5.17 14.60
N ARG A 275 -6.01 -4.11 14.55
CA ARG A 275 -6.39 -2.79 15.08
C ARG A 275 -7.51 -2.16 14.27
N LEU A 276 -7.49 -2.31 12.95
CA LEU A 276 -8.59 -1.85 12.09
C LEU A 276 -9.91 -2.56 12.43
N ALA A 277 -9.87 -3.89 12.64
CA ALA A 277 -11.05 -4.65 13.03
C ALA A 277 -11.59 -4.24 14.41
N ARG A 278 -10.71 -4.00 15.39
CA ARG A 278 -11.08 -3.44 16.70
C ARG A 278 -11.75 -2.06 16.56
N ALA A 279 -11.21 -1.18 15.72
CA ALA A 279 -11.79 0.13 15.48
C ALA A 279 -13.21 0.03 14.91
N HIS A 280 -13.43 -0.86 13.94
CA HIS A 280 -14.76 -1.12 13.38
C HIS A 280 -15.74 -1.72 14.40
N ASN A 281 -15.28 -2.61 15.28
CA ASN A 281 -16.10 -3.15 16.36
C ASN A 281 -16.53 -2.08 17.37
N ALA A 282 -15.66 -1.09 17.63
CA ALA A 282 -15.96 -0.02 18.58
C ALA A 282 -16.99 1.01 18.07
N ILE A 283 -17.11 1.18 16.74
CA ILE A 283 -18.00 2.20 16.15
C ILE A 283 -19.31 1.63 15.62
N ILE A 284 -19.43 0.31 15.47
CA ILE A 284 -20.64 -0.28 14.89
C ILE A 284 -21.80 -0.22 15.92
N PRO A 285 -23.02 0.16 15.50
CA PRO A 285 -24.18 0.03 16.36
C PRO A 285 -24.40 -1.44 16.76
N PRO A 286 -24.70 -1.74 18.04
CA PRO A 286 -24.91 -3.11 18.48
C PRO A 286 -26.05 -3.79 17.71
N SER A 287 -25.76 -4.95 17.12
CA SER A 287 -26.74 -5.75 16.37
C SER A 287 -27.58 -6.67 17.26
N GLY A 288 -27.20 -6.81 18.54
CA GLY A 288 -27.75 -7.80 19.47
C GLY A 288 -27.18 -9.21 19.29
N LYS A 289 -26.30 -9.44 18.30
CA LYS A 289 -25.60 -10.71 18.07
C LYS A 289 -24.11 -10.53 18.29
N VAL A 290 -23.59 -11.09 19.38
CA VAL A 290 -22.19 -11.00 19.76
C VAL A 290 -21.52 -12.36 19.59
N LEU A 291 -20.44 -12.39 18.83
CA LEU A 291 -19.57 -13.56 18.63
C LEU A 291 -18.63 -13.74 19.84
N SER A 292 -17.91 -14.86 19.86
CA SER A 292 -16.85 -15.08 20.86
C SER A 292 -15.86 -13.91 20.86
N GLY A 293 -15.35 -13.54 22.03
CA GLY A 293 -14.41 -12.42 22.17
C GLY A 293 -15.04 -11.04 22.14
N GLY A 294 -16.38 -10.91 22.22
CA GLY A 294 -17.05 -9.61 22.34
C GLY A 294 -17.16 -8.84 21.02
N ILE A 295 -17.12 -9.55 19.89
CA ILE A 295 -17.17 -8.97 18.55
C ILE A 295 -18.62 -8.97 18.07
N ASP A 296 -19.13 -7.83 17.63
CA ASP A 296 -20.44 -7.77 16.99
C ASP A 296 -20.41 -8.53 15.65
N ALA A 297 -21.47 -9.30 15.35
CA ALA A 297 -21.53 -10.11 14.15
C ALA A 297 -21.29 -9.34 12.84
N ASN A 298 -21.59 -8.03 12.81
CA ASN A 298 -21.38 -7.18 11.64
C ASN A 298 -20.06 -6.40 11.66
N ALA A 299 -19.33 -6.39 12.78
CA ALA A 299 -18.11 -5.59 12.96
C ALA A 299 -17.01 -5.94 11.93
N LEU A 300 -16.92 -7.21 11.57
CA LEU A 300 -15.86 -7.71 10.68
C LEU A 300 -16.17 -7.52 9.19
N ASN A 301 -17.40 -7.12 8.82
CA ASN A 301 -17.79 -7.01 7.41
C ASN A 301 -16.94 -5.98 6.63
N LYS A 302 -16.76 -4.78 7.18
CA LYS A 302 -15.94 -3.72 6.54
C LYS A 302 -14.45 -4.09 6.50
N PRO A 303 -13.81 -4.53 7.61
CA PRO A 303 -12.44 -5.03 7.59
C PRO A 303 -12.20 -6.19 6.63
N LYS A 304 -13.12 -7.16 6.56
CA LYS A 304 -13.05 -8.27 5.59
C LYS A 304 -13.15 -7.77 4.15
N LYS A 305 -14.06 -6.83 3.87
CA LYS A 305 -14.15 -6.20 2.54
C LYS A 305 -12.87 -5.46 2.18
N PHE A 306 -12.26 -4.75 3.14
CA PHE A 306 -10.96 -4.08 2.95
C PHE A 306 -9.90 -5.10 2.53
N PHE A 307 -9.66 -6.13 3.33
CA PHE A 307 -8.61 -7.11 3.06
C PHE A 307 -8.91 -7.96 1.80
N GLY A 308 -10.18 -8.34 1.59
CA GLY A 308 -10.66 -9.06 0.42
C GLY A 308 -10.72 -8.25 -0.87
N SER A 309 -10.45 -6.93 -0.82
CA SER A 309 -10.34 -6.12 -2.02
C SER A 309 -9.08 -6.47 -2.81
N ALA A 310 -7.99 -6.89 -2.16
CA ALA A 310 -6.76 -7.24 -2.86
C ALA A 310 -6.95 -8.41 -3.84
N ARG A 311 -6.52 -8.20 -5.08
CA ARG A 311 -6.67 -9.10 -6.22
C ARG A 311 -5.77 -8.66 -7.38
N LYS A 312 -5.34 -9.61 -8.21
CA LYS A 312 -4.88 -9.33 -9.57
C LYS A 312 -6.10 -9.15 -10.44
N VAL A 313 -6.03 -8.26 -11.42
CA VAL A 313 -7.14 -7.95 -12.33
C VAL A 313 -6.74 -8.34 -13.76
N GLU A 314 -7.66 -8.96 -14.50
CA GLU A 314 -7.43 -9.37 -15.89
C GLU A 314 -7.28 -8.16 -16.84
N GLU A 315 -8.11 -7.13 -16.66
CA GLU A 315 -8.18 -5.94 -17.51
C GLU A 315 -6.96 -4.99 -17.33
N GLY A 316 -6.13 -5.25 -16.33
CA GLY A 316 -4.91 -4.51 -16.02
C GLY A 316 -4.86 -3.97 -14.59
N GLY A 317 -3.64 -3.86 -14.05
CA GLY A 317 -3.39 -3.43 -12.68
C GLY A 317 -3.57 -4.54 -11.64
N SER A 318 -3.33 -4.19 -10.38
CA SER A 318 -3.51 -5.09 -9.24
C SER A 318 -3.59 -4.33 -7.93
N LEU A 319 -4.32 -4.87 -6.97
CA LEU A 319 -4.30 -4.39 -5.59
C LEU A 319 -3.68 -5.47 -4.71
N THR A 320 -2.49 -5.21 -4.21
CA THR A 320 -1.79 -6.06 -3.23
C THR A 320 -2.04 -5.49 -1.84
N ILE A 321 -2.43 -6.32 -0.88
CA ILE A 321 -2.52 -5.92 0.53
C ILE A 321 -1.72 -6.93 1.35
N VAL A 322 -0.70 -6.43 2.05
CA VAL A 322 0.04 -7.20 3.06
C VAL A 322 -0.25 -6.54 4.41
N ALA A 323 -0.97 -7.26 5.26
CA ALA A 323 -1.37 -6.74 6.56
C ALA A 323 -0.75 -7.55 7.70
N THR A 324 -0.40 -6.88 8.80
CA THR A 324 -0.02 -7.58 10.03
C THR A 324 -1.27 -7.98 10.82
N ALA A 325 -1.24 -9.17 11.39
CA ALA A 325 -2.26 -9.67 12.31
C ALA A 325 -1.59 -10.05 13.64
N LEU A 326 -2.12 -9.53 14.75
CA LEU A 326 -1.61 -9.81 16.08
C LEU A 326 -2.17 -11.13 16.61
N VAL A 327 -1.28 -12.00 17.09
CA VAL A 327 -1.61 -13.24 17.81
C VAL A 327 -0.89 -13.29 19.16
N ASP A 328 -1.22 -14.25 20.01
CA ASP A 328 -0.63 -14.43 21.34
C ASP A 328 -0.62 -13.16 22.21
N THR A 329 -1.67 -12.35 22.07
CA THR A 329 -1.86 -11.10 22.85
C THR A 329 -2.54 -11.35 24.19
N GLY A 330 -3.06 -12.57 24.42
CA GLY A 330 -3.94 -12.89 25.55
C GLY A 330 -5.38 -12.40 25.37
N SER A 331 -5.72 -11.79 24.22
CA SER A 331 -7.08 -11.34 23.92
C SER A 331 -7.82 -12.35 23.05
N ARG A 332 -8.92 -12.90 23.58
CA ARG A 332 -9.82 -13.77 22.80
C ARG A 332 -10.39 -13.07 21.57
N MET A 333 -10.57 -11.75 21.63
CA MET A 333 -11.01 -10.94 20.49
C MET A 333 -10.01 -11.03 19.34
N ASP A 334 -8.70 -10.96 19.61
CA ASP A 334 -7.68 -10.99 18.57
C ASP A 334 -7.57 -12.36 17.92
N GLU A 335 -7.71 -13.42 18.71
CA GLU A 335 -7.76 -14.81 18.20
C GLU A 335 -8.91 -14.99 17.21
N VAL A 336 -10.11 -14.52 17.57
CA VAL A 336 -11.29 -14.60 16.69
C VAL A 336 -11.11 -13.74 15.44
N ILE A 337 -10.57 -12.52 15.59
CA ILE A 337 -10.24 -11.66 14.45
C ILE A 337 -9.29 -12.38 13.49
N PHE A 338 -8.20 -12.96 14.02
CA PHE A 338 -7.20 -13.65 13.22
C PHE A 338 -7.80 -14.81 12.41
N GLU A 339 -8.58 -15.69 13.06
CA GLU A 339 -9.21 -16.84 12.39
C GLU A 339 -10.13 -16.41 11.24
N GLU A 340 -10.87 -15.31 11.42
CA GLU A 340 -11.75 -14.75 10.38
C GLU A 340 -11.00 -14.20 9.16
N PHE A 341 -9.78 -13.68 9.37
CA PHE A 341 -8.94 -13.19 8.27
C PHE A 341 -8.10 -14.27 7.61
N LYS A 342 -7.70 -15.29 8.36
CA LYS A 342 -6.95 -16.45 7.84
C LYS A 342 -7.66 -17.11 6.66
N GLY A 343 -8.98 -17.27 6.75
CA GLY A 343 -9.80 -17.81 5.64
C GLY A 343 -9.88 -16.91 4.41
N THR A 344 -9.62 -15.61 4.56
CA THR A 344 -9.72 -14.60 3.48
C THR A 344 -8.40 -14.42 2.71
N GLY A 345 -7.27 -14.63 3.40
CA GLY A 345 -5.92 -14.51 2.85
C GLY A 345 -5.53 -15.65 1.90
N ASN A 346 -4.52 -15.40 1.07
CA ASN A 346 -3.89 -16.41 0.22
C ASN A 346 -2.36 -16.50 0.39
N MET A 347 -1.79 -15.72 1.32
CA MET A 347 -0.41 -15.85 1.79
C MET A 347 -0.37 -15.60 3.31
N GLU A 348 0.38 -16.42 4.02
CA GLU A 348 0.57 -16.32 5.47
C GLU A 348 2.06 -16.41 5.82
N ILE A 349 2.55 -15.45 6.61
CA ILE A 349 3.88 -15.46 7.24
C ILE A 349 3.66 -15.53 8.74
N ASN A 350 3.97 -16.67 9.35
CA ASN A 350 3.85 -16.86 10.79
C ASN A 350 5.19 -16.54 11.46
N LEU A 351 5.20 -15.62 12.42
CA LEU A 351 6.40 -15.30 13.20
C LEU A 351 6.41 -16.07 14.51
N ASP A 352 7.55 -16.66 14.85
CA ASP A 352 7.71 -17.54 16.01
C ASP A 352 8.55 -16.88 17.11
N ARG A 353 7.98 -16.78 18.31
CA ARG A 353 8.68 -16.24 19.49
C ARG A 353 9.92 -17.05 19.86
N ARG A 354 9.95 -18.37 19.60
CA ARG A 354 11.13 -19.22 19.87
C ARG A 354 12.37 -18.75 19.11
N LEU A 355 12.20 -18.28 17.88
CA LEU A 355 13.29 -17.72 17.08
C LEU A 355 13.74 -16.36 17.63
N VAL A 356 12.79 -15.53 18.05
CA VAL A 356 13.05 -14.21 18.67
C VAL A 356 13.85 -14.36 19.96
N ASP A 357 13.49 -15.31 20.83
CA ASP A 357 14.17 -15.58 22.10
C ASP A 357 15.63 -16.01 21.89
N LYS A 358 15.93 -16.64 20.75
CA LYS A 358 17.28 -17.00 20.29
C LYS A 358 17.98 -15.90 19.48
N ARG A 359 17.32 -14.76 19.25
CA ARG A 359 17.79 -13.65 18.40
C ARG A 359 18.06 -14.05 16.95
N LEU A 360 17.29 -15.01 16.44
CA LEU A 360 17.34 -15.43 15.03
C LEU A 360 16.30 -14.65 14.23
N PHE A 361 16.77 -13.93 13.21
CA PHE A 361 15.95 -13.13 12.30
C PHE A 361 16.29 -13.43 10.84
N PRO A 362 15.30 -13.50 9.93
CA PRO A 362 13.85 -13.36 10.17
C PRO A 362 13.27 -14.46 11.05
N ALA A 363 12.37 -14.09 11.97
CA ALA A 363 11.74 -15.02 12.91
C ALA A 363 10.55 -15.78 12.29
N ILE A 364 10.70 -16.26 11.05
CA ILE A 364 9.62 -16.90 10.27
C ILE A 364 9.55 -18.40 10.58
N ASP A 365 8.38 -18.89 10.94
CA ASP A 365 8.07 -20.32 10.99
C ASP A 365 7.94 -20.86 9.57
N ILE A 366 8.91 -21.70 9.18
CA ILE A 366 9.04 -22.24 7.83
C ILE A 366 7.88 -23.18 7.48
N THR A 367 7.38 -23.93 8.46
CA THR A 367 6.36 -24.96 8.26
C THR A 367 4.97 -24.35 8.15
N ARG A 368 4.69 -23.33 8.97
CA ARG A 368 3.39 -22.64 8.99
C ARG A 368 3.25 -21.54 7.94
N SER A 369 4.35 -21.11 7.33
CA SER A 369 4.34 -20.02 6.34
C SER A 369 4.30 -20.54 4.90
N GLY A 370 3.51 -19.89 4.05
CA GLY A 370 3.38 -20.27 2.65
C GLY A 370 2.44 -19.38 1.86
N THR A 371 2.45 -19.59 0.54
CA THR A 371 1.63 -18.87 -0.44
C THR A 371 0.80 -19.88 -1.22
N ARG A 372 -0.52 -19.67 -1.32
CA ARG A 372 -1.38 -20.49 -2.19
C ARG A 372 -1.08 -20.17 -3.65
N LYS A 373 -1.09 -21.20 -4.50
CA LYS A 373 -0.81 -21.06 -5.94
C LYS A 373 0.58 -20.50 -6.25
N GLU A 374 1.58 -20.87 -5.44
CA GLU A 374 2.98 -20.44 -5.64
C GLU A 374 3.57 -20.91 -6.98
N GLU A 375 3.01 -21.96 -7.59
CA GLU A 375 3.37 -22.41 -8.94
C GLU A 375 3.11 -21.38 -10.04
N LEU A 376 2.28 -20.37 -9.78
CA LEU A 376 2.05 -19.26 -10.72
C LEU A 376 3.10 -18.14 -10.59
N LEU A 377 3.92 -18.18 -9.53
CA LEU A 377 4.87 -17.11 -9.18
C LEU A 377 6.33 -17.54 -9.30
N ILE A 378 6.59 -18.84 -9.32
CA ILE A 378 7.94 -19.43 -9.29
C ILE A 378 8.06 -20.39 -10.47
N ASP A 379 9.19 -20.33 -11.18
CA ASP A 379 9.54 -21.29 -12.24
C ASP A 379 9.56 -22.73 -11.68
N ASP A 380 8.99 -23.68 -12.43
CA ASP A 380 8.93 -25.11 -12.11
C ASP A 380 10.27 -25.68 -11.57
N LYS A 381 11.40 -25.27 -12.14
CA LYS A 381 12.74 -25.73 -11.71
C LYS A 381 13.11 -25.20 -10.33
N GLU A 382 12.84 -23.93 -10.06
CA GLU A 382 13.09 -23.33 -8.75
C GLU A 382 12.11 -23.88 -7.71
N LEU A 383 10.84 -24.06 -8.08
CA LEU A 383 9.81 -24.59 -7.21
C LEU A 383 10.14 -26.02 -6.74
N GLY A 384 10.58 -26.89 -7.66
CA GLY A 384 11.02 -28.24 -7.30
C GLY A 384 12.16 -28.25 -6.29
N ARG A 385 13.09 -27.28 -6.38
CA ARG A 385 14.20 -27.13 -5.43
C ARG A 385 13.74 -26.58 -4.08
N ILE A 386 12.84 -25.61 -4.07
CA ILE A 386 12.22 -25.07 -2.86
C ILE A 386 11.45 -26.17 -2.12
N TRP A 387 10.78 -27.08 -2.83
CA TRP A 387 10.12 -28.22 -2.23
C TRP A 387 11.08 -29.19 -1.55
N ILE A 388 12.22 -29.49 -2.18
CA ILE A 388 13.29 -30.29 -1.56
C ILE A 388 13.82 -29.57 -0.31
N LEU A 389 14.08 -28.28 -0.40
CA LEU A 389 14.51 -27.45 0.72
C LEU A 389 13.53 -27.55 1.90
N ARG A 390 12.22 -27.35 1.65
CA ARG A 390 11.18 -27.46 2.66
C ARG A 390 11.14 -28.85 3.32
N LYS A 391 11.29 -29.93 2.53
CA LYS A 391 11.36 -31.31 3.06
C LYS A 391 12.56 -31.50 3.99
N VAL A 392 13.74 -31.03 3.61
CA VAL A 392 14.95 -31.13 4.44
C VAL A 392 14.77 -30.34 5.75
N LEU A 393 14.26 -29.12 5.66
CA LEU A 393 14.05 -28.25 6.82
C LEU A 393 12.96 -28.80 7.77
N SER A 394 11.94 -29.47 7.25
CA SER A 394 10.84 -30.03 8.06
C SER A 394 11.27 -31.19 8.98
N ALA A 395 12.45 -31.78 8.76
CA ALA A 395 13.00 -32.81 9.63
C ALA A 395 13.71 -32.25 10.87
N LEU A 396 13.94 -30.93 10.90
CA LEU A 396 14.62 -30.23 11.99
C LEU A 396 13.59 -29.52 12.88
N ASN A 397 13.98 -29.15 14.09
CA ASN A 397 13.18 -28.21 14.87
C ASN A 397 13.31 -26.79 14.27
N GLU A 398 12.41 -25.89 14.66
CA GLU A 398 12.25 -24.58 14.01
C GLU A 398 13.51 -23.70 14.12
N VAL A 399 14.22 -23.78 15.25
CA VAL A 399 15.47 -23.04 15.49
C VAL A 399 16.58 -23.57 14.59
N GLU A 400 16.81 -24.88 14.59
CA GLU A 400 17.82 -25.54 13.76
C GLU A 400 17.55 -25.34 12.26
N ALA A 401 16.28 -25.41 11.84
CA ALA A 401 15.86 -25.19 10.47
C ALA A 401 16.21 -23.77 10.00
N MET A 402 15.90 -22.75 10.81
CA MET A 402 16.22 -21.37 10.48
C MET A 402 17.74 -21.13 10.49
N GLU A 403 18.48 -21.64 11.48
CA GLU A 403 19.94 -21.53 11.53
C GLU A 403 20.59 -22.14 10.28
N LEU A 404 20.19 -23.36 9.92
CA LEU A 404 20.70 -24.03 8.72
C LEU A 404 20.38 -23.23 7.46
N LEU A 405 19.15 -22.73 7.32
CA LEU A 405 18.73 -21.93 6.16
C LEU A 405 19.59 -20.67 6.03
N LEU A 406 19.76 -19.91 7.10
CA LEU A 406 20.55 -18.68 7.11
C LEU A 406 22.04 -18.96 6.86
N GLU A 407 22.59 -20.04 7.43
CA GLU A 407 23.98 -20.47 7.20
C GLU A 407 24.23 -20.79 5.73
N LYS A 408 23.28 -21.45 5.04
CA LYS A 408 23.44 -21.80 3.62
C LYS A 408 23.21 -20.62 2.68
N ILE A 409 22.16 -19.82 2.92
CA ILE A 409 21.81 -18.65 2.10
C ILE A 409 22.89 -17.57 2.19
N SER A 410 23.45 -17.32 3.37
CA SER A 410 24.46 -16.28 3.60
C SER A 410 25.79 -16.54 2.85
N LYS A 411 26.07 -17.81 2.50
CA LYS A 411 27.24 -18.21 1.68
C LYS A 411 27.08 -17.88 0.19
N LYS A 412 25.88 -17.49 -0.25
CA LYS A 412 25.54 -17.22 -1.65
C LYS A 412 25.10 -15.76 -1.81
N LYS A 413 25.36 -15.17 -2.98
CA LYS A 413 24.96 -13.78 -3.23
C LYS A 413 23.47 -13.68 -3.50
N THR A 414 22.93 -14.65 -4.24
CA THR A 414 21.52 -14.67 -4.65
C THR A 414 20.81 -15.97 -4.28
N ASN A 415 19.48 -15.94 -4.30
CA ASN A 415 18.63 -17.11 -4.13
C ASN A 415 18.78 -18.10 -5.29
N SER A 416 18.92 -17.63 -6.53
CA SER A 416 19.19 -18.48 -7.70
C SER A 416 20.49 -19.27 -7.53
N GLU A 417 21.59 -18.61 -7.13
CA GLU A 417 22.87 -19.28 -6.85
C GLU A 417 22.77 -20.33 -5.73
N PHE A 418 21.94 -20.05 -4.72
CA PHE A 418 21.68 -20.97 -3.62
C PHE A 418 20.91 -22.22 -4.08
N LEU A 419 19.81 -22.02 -4.80
CA LEU A 419 18.98 -23.11 -5.33
C LEU A 419 19.76 -23.98 -6.33
N GLU A 420 20.60 -23.38 -7.18
CA GLU A 420 21.46 -24.14 -8.09
C GLU A 420 22.51 -24.98 -7.36
N ALA A 421 23.10 -24.46 -6.28
CA ALA A 421 24.10 -25.18 -5.51
C ALA A 421 23.54 -26.43 -4.82
N MET A 422 22.25 -26.45 -4.50
CA MET A 422 21.57 -27.64 -3.97
C MET A 422 21.49 -28.80 -4.96
N SER A 423 21.66 -28.54 -6.27
CA SER A 423 21.60 -29.58 -7.32
C SER A 423 22.93 -30.30 -7.55
N LYS A 424 24.02 -29.86 -6.91
CA LYS A 424 25.39 -30.39 -7.10
C LYS A 424 25.87 -31.29 -5.95
N GLY A 425 25.00 -31.63 -5.01
CA GLY A 425 25.23 -32.59 -3.93
C GLY A 425 24.01 -33.49 -3.81
#